data_AF-A0A9X0QGL6-F1
#
_entry.id   AF-A0A9X0QGL6-F1
#
_cell.length_a   1.000
_cell.length_b   1.000
_cell.length_c   1.000
_cell.angle_alpha   90.00
_cell.angle_beta   90.00
_cell.angle_gamma   90.00
#
_symmetry.space_group_name_H-M   'P 1'
#
loop_
_entity.id
_entity.type
_entity.pdbx_description
1 polymer ?
#
loop_
_entity_poly.entity_id
_entity_poly.type
_entity_poly.pdbx_seq_one_letter_code
_entity_poly.pdbx_strand_id
1 'polypeptide(L)'
;MGNAGRNGGEYYTPRPLIRAIVKVLKPQIGERVYDGAVGSAGFLCESYDYMSAKPGLTTKEVKTLQERTFYGKEKKSLATSSRS
;
A
#
# COMPACT_ATOMS: atom_id res chain seq x y z
N MET A 1 6.79 -20.13 -17.34
CA MET A 1 7.45 -19.15 -16.43
C MET A 1 7.09 -17.76 -16.94
N GLY A 2 6.10 -17.13 -16.31
CA GLY A 2 5.35 -16.00 -16.90
C GLY A 2 6.11 -14.68 -16.92
N ASN A 3 5.71 -13.81 -17.85
CA ASN A 3 6.19 -12.45 -18.17
C ASN A 3 6.19 -11.42 -17.01
N ALA A 4 6.36 -11.82 -15.75
CA ALA A 4 6.40 -10.92 -14.60
C ALA A 4 7.60 -9.97 -14.62
N GLY A 5 8.70 -10.34 -15.29
CA GLY A 5 9.91 -9.51 -15.37
C GLY A 5 9.82 -8.33 -16.33
N ARG A 6 9.00 -8.42 -17.39
CA ARG A 6 8.96 -7.40 -18.45
C ARG A 6 7.98 -6.26 -18.16
N ASN A 7 6.89 -6.55 -17.43
CA ASN A 7 5.89 -5.55 -17.01
C ASN A 7 5.87 -5.30 -15.49
N GLY A 8 6.62 -6.07 -14.68
CA GLY A 8 6.60 -5.94 -13.21
C GLY A 8 7.20 -4.64 -12.71
N GLY A 9 8.15 -4.06 -13.44
CA GLY A 9 8.78 -2.77 -13.08
C GLY A 9 7.87 -1.55 -13.25
N GLU A 10 6.84 -1.62 -14.11
CA GLU A 10 5.91 -0.49 -14.30
C GLU A 10 5.04 -0.20 -13.07
N TYR A 11 4.81 -1.20 -12.20
CA TYR A 11 3.88 -1.11 -11.06
C TYR A 11 4.55 -1.43 -9.71
N TYR A 12 5.89 -1.50 -9.70
CA TYR A 12 6.65 -1.93 -8.54
C TYR A 12 7.67 -0.89 -8.10
N THR A 13 7.47 -0.37 -6.89
CA THR A 13 8.52 0.34 -6.15
C THR A 13 9.22 -0.65 -5.22
N PRO A 14 10.56 -0.70 -5.17
CA PRO A 14 11.29 -1.58 -4.27
C PRO A 14 10.86 -1.41 -2.80
N ARG A 15 10.58 -2.52 -2.11
CA ARG A 15 10.12 -2.52 -0.71
C ARG A 15 11.04 -1.76 0.26
N PRO A 16 12.39 -1.85 0.15
CA PRO A 16 13.28 -1.05 0.99
C PRO A 16 13.07 0.46 0.82
N LEU A 17 12.80 0.92 -0.41
CA LEU A 17 12.55 2.34 -0.69
C LEU A 17 11.22 2.79 -0.10
N ILE A 18 10.14 2.01 -0.28
CA ILE A 18 8.84 2.31 0.34
C ILE A 18 8.99 2.43 1.85
N ARG A 19 9.65 1.46 2.50
CA ARG A 19 9.88 1.47 3.96
C ARG A 19 10.68 2.70 4.41
N ALA A 20 11.70 3.10 3.65
CA ALA A 20 12.46 4.31 3.95
C ALA A 20 11.57 5.56 3.92
N ILE A 21 10.73 5.70 2.88
CA ILE A 21 9.79 6.82 2.75
C ILE A 21 8.78 6.83 3.91
N VAL A 22 8.15 5.69 4.21
CA VAL A 22 7.18 5.57 5.32
C VAL A 22 7.83 5.93 6.67
N LYS A 23 9.08 5.50 6.91
CA LYS A 23 9.82 5.86 8.14
C LYS A 23 10.11 7.37 8.27
N VAL A 24 10.29 8.07 7.14
CA VAL A 24 10.48 9.53 7.15
C VAL A 24 9.15 10.25 7.36
N LEU A 25 8.09 9.81 6.66
CA LEU A 25 6.77 10.42 6.76
C LEU A 25 6.09 10.18 8.12
N LYS A 26 6.36 9.03 8.75
CA LYS A 26 5.80 8.64 10.05
C LYS A 26 4.28 8.83 10.11
N PRO A 27 3.48 8.15 9.28
CA PRO A 27 2.03 8.32 9.32
C PRO A 27 1.42 7.94 10.68
N GLN A 28 0.33 8.59 11.03
CA GLN A 28 -0.37 8.48 12.31
C GLN A 28 -1.81 7.99 12.12
N ILE A 29 -2.32 7.27 13.12
CA ILE A 29 -3.72 6.82 13.09
C ILE A 29 -4.63 8.04 13.21
N GLY A 30 -5.68 8.07 12.39
CA GLY A 30 -6.54 9.23 12.20
C GLY A 30 -6.18 10.06 10.97
N GLU A 31 -4.97 9.90 10.44
CA GLU A 31 -4.61 10.46 9.13
C GLU A 31 -5.15 9.59 7.98
N ARG A 32 -5.13 10.15 6.77
CA ARG A 32 -5.48 9.45 5.53
C ARG A 32 -4.24 9.32 4.65
N VAL A 33 -4.03 8.14 4.10
CA VAL A 33 -2.98 7.83 3.13
C VAL A 33 -3.64 7.59 1.78
N TYR A 34 -3.25 8.39 0.79
CA TYR A 34 -3.74 8.28 -0.59
C TYR A 34 -2.59 7.98 -1.55
N ASP A 35 -2.76 6.94 -2.36
CA ASP A 35 -1.85 6.60 -3.45
C ASP A 35 -2.59 6.68 -4.79
N GLY A 36 -2.25 7.67 -5.61
CA GLY A 36 -2.89 7.92 -6.91
C GLY A 36 -2.39 7.04 -8.05
N ALA A 37 -1.33 6.25 -7.83
CA ALA A 37 -0.76 5.29 -8.78
C ALA A 37 -0.42 4.00 -8.03
N VAL A 38 -1.45 3.43 -7.39
CA VAL A 38 -1.29 2.45 -6.31
C VAL A 38 -0.59 1.16 -6.74
N GLY A 39 -0.68 0.77 -8.02
CA GLY A 39 -0.06 -0.45 -8.52
C GLY A 39 -0.35 -1.66 -7.63
N SER A 40 0.70 -2.28 -7.08
CA SER A 40 0.61 -3.41 -6.13
C SER A 40 0.30 -3.03 -4.66
N ALA A 41 -0.18 -1.80 -4.41
CA ALA A 41 -0.48 -1.24 -3.09
C ALA A 41 0.72 -1.19 -2.12
N GLY A 42 1.93 -1.03 -2.66
CA GLY A 42 3.16 -1.06 -1.88
C GLY A 42 3.19 -0.06 -0.72
N PHE A 43 2.89 1.21 -1.00
CA PHE A 43 2.87 2.28 0.00
C PHE A 43 1.76 2.11 1.03
N LEU A 44 0.57 1.65 0.62
CA LEU A 44 -0.56 1.48 1.53
C LEU A 44 -0.29 0.36 2.54
N CYS A 45 0.22 -0.79 2.09
CA CYS A 45 0.56 -1.91 2.97
C CYS A 45 1.64 -1.54 3.98
N GLU A 46 2.76 -0.95 3.54
CA GLU A 46 3.85 -0.60 4.46
C GLU A 46 3.44 0.50 5.45
N SER A 47 2.54 1.41 5.04
CA SER A 47 1.96 2.41 5.94
C SER A 47 1.03 1.79 6.98
N TYR A 48 0.23 0.78 6.60
CA TYR A 48 -0.58 -0.02 7.52
C TYR A 48 0.30 -0.74 8.54
N ASP A 49 1.35 -1.42 8.09
CA ASP A 49 2.29 -2.13 8.97
C ASP A 49 2.95 -1.17 9.96
N TYR A 50 3.38 0.01 9.49
CA TYR A 50 3.98 1.04 10.35
C TYR A 50 3.02 1.52 11.44
N MET A 51 1.76 1.80 11.10
CA MET A 51 0.77 2.29 12.06
C MET A 51 0.24 1.19 12.99
N SER A 52 0.09 -0.03 12.49
CA SER A 52 -0.41 -1.18 13.26
C SER A 52 0.63 -1.76 14.23
N ALA A 53 1.93 -1.51 14.01
CA ALA A 53 3.01 -1.90 14.92
C ALA A 53 3.01 -1.13 16.26
N LYS A 54 2.17 -0.10 16.42
CA LYS A 54 2.05 0.64 17.68
C LYS A 54 1.37 -0.22 18.74
N PRO A 55 1.92 -0.32 19.96
CA PRO A 55 1.26 -1.03 21.04
C PRO A 55 0.02 -0.27 21.53
N GLY A 56 -0.97 -1.00 22.05
CA GLY A 56 -2.11 -0.41 22.76
C GLY A 56 -3.21 0.18 21.88
N LEU A 57 -3.35 -0.27 20.63
CA LEU A 57 -4.42 0.19 19.74
C LEU A 57 -5.80 -0.12 20.31
N THR A 58 -6.64 0.90 20.38
CA THR A 58 -8.05 0.76 20.73
C THR A 58 -8.84 0.12 19.58
N THR A 59 -9.98 -0.51 19.89
CA THR A 59 -10.89 -1.04 18.85
C THR A 59 -11.31 0.03 17.84
N LYS A 60 -11.46 1.28 18.28
CA LYS A 60 -11.78 2.42 17.41
C LYS A 60 -10.64 2.75 16.45
N GLU A 61 -9.40 2.73 16.92
CA GLU A 61 -8.21 2.94 16.10
C GLU A 61 -8.01 1.82 15.09
N VAL A 62 -8.16 0.56 15.50
CA VAL A 62 -8.12 -0.59 14.60
C VAL A 62 -9.17 -0.44 13.50
N LYS A 63 -10.42 -0.12 13.86
CA LYS A 63 -11.49 0.10 12.89
C LYS A 63 -11.19 1.27 11.94
N THR A 64 -10.63 2.35 12.46
CA THR A 64 -10.23 3.51 11.66
C THR A 64 -9.16 3.11 10.64
N LEU A 65 -8.14 2.39 11.09
CA LEU A 65 -7.04 1.92 10.25
C LEU A 65 -7.53 0.99 9.14
N GLN A 66 -8.44 0.08 9.44
CA GLN A 66 -8.98 -0.89 8.48
C GLN A 66 -9.94 -0.28 7.46
N GLU A 67 -10.79 0.65 7.87
CA GLU A 67 -11.93 1.09 7.05
C GLU A 67 -11.79 2.50 6.48
N ARG A 68 -10.93 3.36 7.06
CA ARG A 68 -10.98 4.81 6.83
C ARG A 68 -9.63 5.48 6.56
N THR A 69 -8.54 4.74 6.61
CA THR A 69 -7.20 5.31 6.49
C THR A 69 -6.62 5.23 5.08
N PHE A 70 -6.88 4.18 4.31
CA PHE A 70 -6.18 3.91 3.05
C PHE A 70 -7.07 4.06 1.81
N TYR A 71 -6.56 4.81 0.83
CA TYR A 71 -7.24 5.06 -0.43
C TYR A 71 -6.25 4.89 -1.59
N GLY A 72 -6.64 4.17 -2.63
CA GLY A 72 -5.81 3.93 -3.80
C GLY A 72 -6.58 4.20 -5.09
N LYS A 73 -5.89 4.72 -6.10
CA LYS A 73 -6.35 4.68 -7.49
C LYS A 73 -5.28 4.04 -8.36
N GLU A 74 -5.72 3.18 -9.27
CA GLU A 74 -4.90 2.64 -10.35
C GLU A 74 -5.67 2.86 -11.65
N LYS A 75 -4.99 3.44 -12.65
CA LYS A 75 -5.61 3.75 -13.95
C LYS A 75 -5.74 2.49 -14.81
N LYS A 76 -4.80 1.56 -14.70
CA LYS A 76 -4.86 0.29 -15.44
C LYS A 76 -5.58 -0.75 -14.61
N SER A 77 -6.76 -1.18 -15.06
CA SER A 77 -7.32 -2.44 -14.59
C SER A 77 -6.27 -3.54 -14.77
N LEU A 78 -6.04 -4.37 -13.75
CA LEU A 78 -5.20 -5.57 -13.89
C LEU A 78 -5.79 -6.40 -15.02
N ALA A 79 -5.20 -6.28 -16.21
CA ALA A 79 -5.54 -7.11 -17.34
C ALA A 79 -5.11 -8.53 -16.95
N THR A 80 -6.08 -9.33 -16.52
CA THR A 80 -6.05 -10.79 -16.64
C THR A 80 -5.77 -11.09 -18.12
N SER A 81 -4.49 -11.17 -18.48
CA SER A 81 -4.09 -11.75 -19.75
C SER A 81 -4.25 -13.26 -19.62
N SER A 82 -4.98 -13.82 -20.59
CA SER A 82 -5.28 -15.23 -20.84
C SER A 82 -6.06 -16.00 -19.77
N ARG A 83 -7.40 -15.98 -19.87
CA ARG A 83 -8.09 -17.26 -20.01
C ARG A 83 -7.77 -17.76 -21.43
N SER A 84 -6.89 -18.75 -21.52
CA SER A 84 -6.93 -19.77 -22.57
C SER A 84 -7.64 -20.97 -21.98
#